data_AF-A0A182SXP1-F1
#
_entry.id   AF-A0A182SXP1-F1
#
_cell.length_a   1.000
_cell.length_b   1.000
_cell.length_c   1.000
_cell.angle_alpha   90.00
_cell.angle_beta   90.00
_cell.angle_gamma   90.00
#
_symmetry.space_group_name_H-M   'P 1'
#
loop_
_entity.id
_entity.type
_entity.pdbx_description
1 polymer ?
#
loop_
_entity_poly.entity_id
_entity_poly.type
_entity_poly.pdbx_seq_one_letter_code
_entity_poly.pdbx_strand_id
1 'polypeptide(L)'
;LAEKLSKGSPPLFCGIFFDPIHKEVAMNDLNASKMLRTYNVAYWGNNYYDVNELGHISVCPDPDVPHARVDLAELVKERQKDGQRLPALFCFPQILQHRLRSINAAFKRARESFGYEGGYFLVYPIKVNQHRRVIESLVNSGEPLGLEAGSKAELMAVLAHAGMTRSVIVCNGYKDREYIRLALIGEKLGHKVYLVIEKMSEIQLVLEEAERLNVVPRLGVRARLASQGSGKWQSSGGEKSKFGLAAVQVLKLVETLREAGRLESLQLLHFHLGSQLANIRDISTGVRESARFYVELHKLGVNIQCFDVGGGLGVDYEGTRSQSDCSVNYGLNEYANNVIWGIGDACNEHGLPHPTVITESGRAVTAHHTVLVSNVIGVERNEF
;
A
#
# COMPACT_ATOMS: atom_id res chain seq x y z
N LEU A 1 -36.00 -62.78 -3.89
CA LEU A 1 -36.21 -64.24 -3.99
C LEU A 1 -34.84 -64.90 -4.12
N ALA A 2 -34.60 -66.00 -3.39
CA ALA A 2 -33.34 -66.74 -3.18
C ALA A 2 -32.39 -66.12 -2.10
N GLU A 3 -32.68 -66.25 -0.79
CA GLU A 3 -32.35 -67.37 0.12
C GLU A 3 -30.84 -67.66 0.30
N LYS A 4 -30.29 -67.25 1.46
CA LYS A 4 -29.90 -68.18 2.54
C LYS A 4 -29.42 -67.43 3.78
N LEU A 5 -30.29 -67.44 4.79
CA LEU A 5 -29.96 -67.21 6.19
C LEU A 5 -29.43 -68.53 6.79
N SER A 6 -28.33 -68.47 7.53
CA SER A 6 -27.97 -69.50 8.52
C SER A 6 -27.20 -68.87 9.69
N LYS A 7 -27.96 -68.57 10.73
CA LYS A 7 -27.70 -68.55 12.19
C LYS A 7 -26.24 -68.66 12.71
N GLY A 8 -25.93 -67.76 13.65
CA GLY A 8 -24.96 -67.98 14.74
C GLY A 8 -24.48 -66.69 15.39
N SER A 9 -24.83 -66.43 16.66
CA SER A 9 -24.29 -65.36 17.52
C SER A 9 -23.67 -65.99 18.78
N PRO A 10 -22.94 -65.23 19.63
CA PRO A 10 -21.57 -64.74 19.52
C PRO A 10 -20.61 -65.47 20.50
N PRO A 11 -19.32 -65.07 20.59
CA PRO A 11 -18.86 -64.63 21.91
C PRO A 11 -18.06 -63.32 21.87
N LEU A 12 -18.22 -62.55 22.95
CA LEU A 12 -17.39 -61.40 23.30
C LEU A 12 -15.92 -61.82 23.39
N PHE A 13 -15.02 -61.08 22.74
CA PHE A 13 -13.69 -60.83 23.29
C PHE A 13 -13.24 -59.42 22.97
N CYS A 14 -12.80 -58.76 24.05
CA CYS A 14 -12.26 -57.42 24.14
C CYS A 14 -10.99 -57.28 23.28
N GLY A 15 -10.90 -56.20 22.50
CA GLY A 15 -9.75 -55.91 21.65
C GLY A 15 -9.75 -54.45 21.23
N ILE A 16 -9.50 -53.56 22.19
CA ILE A 16 -9.19 -52.15 21.98
C ILE A 16 -7.79 -52.10 21.37
N PHE A 17 -7.63 -51.67 20.11
CA PHE A 17 -6.42 -51.01 19.62
C PHE A 17 -6.74 -50.35 18.28
N PHE A 18 -7.02 -49.05 18.31
CA PHE A 18 -6.60 -48.09 17.27
C PHE A 18 -6.67 -46.70 17.89
N ASP A 19 -5.50 -46.14 18.14
CA ASP A 19 -5.26 -44.72 18.41
C ASP A 19 -4.39 -44.22 17.25
N PRO A 20 -4.87 -43.23 16.48
CA PRO A 20 -4.39 -41.88 16.67
C PRO A 20 -5.54 -40.88 16.82
N ILE A 21 -5.62 -40.27 17.99
CA ILE A 21 -6.47 -39.15 18.37
C ILE A 21 -6.18 -37.97 17.45
N HIS A 22 -6.96 -37.85 16.38
CA HIS A 22 -7.54 -36.56 16.00
C HIS A 22 -8.98 -36.56 16.51
N LYS A 23 -9.15 -36.35 17.82
CA LYS A 23 -10.43 -35.85 18.33
C LYS A 23 -10.47 -34.37 17.98
N GLU A 24 -11.29 -33.99 17.00
CA GLU A 24 -11.86 -32.66 16.97
C GLU A 24 -12.54 -32.44 18.33
N VAL A 25 -11.85 -31.70 19.20
CA VAL A 25 -12.42 -31.27 20.46
C VAL A 25 -13.49 -30.26 20.09
N ALA A 26 -14.76 -30.63 20.24
CA ALA A 26 -15.86 -29.68 20.18
C ALA A 26 -15.57 -28.58 21.22
N MET A 27 -15.17 -27.40 20.74
CA MET A 27 -14.94 -26.24 21.59
C MET A 27 -16.30 -25.73 22.08
N ASN A 28 -16.53 -25.70 23.39
CA ASN A 28 -17.67 -24.98 23.96
C ASN A 28 -17.65 -23.51 23.51
N ASP A 29 -18.82 -22.93 23.21
CA ASP A 29 -19.00 -21.56 22.68
C ASP A 29 -18.23 -20.48 23.45
N LEU A 30 -18.11 -20.61 24.78
CA LEU A 30 -17.38 -19.67 25.61
C LEU A 30 -15.86 -19.69 25.34
N ASN A 31 -15.29 -20.87 25.13
CA ASN A 31 -13.86 -21.03 24.82
C ASN A 31 -13.54 -20.59 23.38
N ALA A 32 -14.44 -20.90 22.43
CA ALA A 32 -14.36 -20.38 21.07
C ALA A 32 -14.39 -18.86 21.05
N SER A 33 -15.38 -18.26 21.71
CA SER A 33 -15.50 -16.80 21.83
C SER A 33 -14.26 -16.17 22.48
N LYS A 34 -13.71 -16.78 23.53
CA LYS A 34 -12.47 -16.31 24.18
C LYS A 34 -11.26 -16.38 23.26
N MET A 35 -11.10 -17.47 22.51
CA MET A 35 -9.97 -17.63 21.57
C MET A 35 -10.04 -16.61 20.44
N LEU A 36 -11.22 -16.41 19.85
CA LEU A 36 -11.46 -15.40 18.81
C LEU A 36 -11.14 -13.99 19.28
N ARG A 37 -11.57 -13.63 20.50
CA ARG A 37 -11.25 -12.35 21.12
C ARG A 37 -9.77 -12.17 21.43
N THR A 38 -9.06 -13.25 21.74
CA THR A 38 -7.65 -13.19 22.11
C THR A 38 -6.76 -12.95 20.88
N TYR A 39 -7.11 -13.55 19.73
CA TYR A 39 -6.34 -13.41 18.49
C TYR A 39 -6.68 -12.15 17.68
N ASN A 40 -7.70 -11.41 18.07
CA ASN A 40 -8.13 -10.16 17.40
C ASN A 40 -8.35 -10.28 15.88
N VAL A 41 -8.70 -11.48 15.37
CA VAL A 41 -8.88 -11.73 13.92
C VAL A 41 -9.88 -10.76 13.32
N ALA A 42 -10.98 -10.49 14.02
CA ALA A 42 -11.99 -9.52 13.59
C ALA A 42 -11.44 -8.08 13.41
N TYR A 43 -10.38 -7.71 14.14
CA TYR A 43 -9.82 -6.36 14.12
C TYR A 43 -8.78 -6.17 13.01
N TRP A 44 -7.77 -7.07 12.94
CA TRP A 44 -6.73 -6.97 11.90
C TRP A 44 -7.15 -7.63 10.58
N GLY A 45 -8.05 -8.61 10.61
CA GLY A 45 -8.48 -9.38 9.45
C GLY A 45 -9.23 -8.57 8.39
N ASN A 46 -9.74 -7.38 8.75
CA ASN A 46 -10.39 -6.43 7.83
C ASN A 46 -11.46 -7.08 6.94
N ASN A 47 -12.22 -8.02 7.50
CA ASN A 47 -13.21 -8.86 6.83
C ASN A 47 -12.66 -9.80 5.73
N TYR A 48 -11.36 -9.80 5.46
CA TYR A 48 -10.73 -10.77 4.57
C TYR A 48 -10.49 -12.10 5.26
N TYR A 49 -10.16 -12.07 6.55
CA TYR A 49 -9.89 -13.27 7.33
C TYR A 49 -10.81 -13.29 8.54
N ASP A 50 -11.35 -14.47 8.81
CA ASP A 50 -12.26 -14.69 9.92
C ASP A 50 -12.32 -16.18 10.25
N VAL A 51 -12.84 -16.54 11.42
CA VAL A 51 -13.01 -17.95 11.80
C VAL A 51 -14.44 -18.38 11.50
N ASN A 52 -14.59 -19.48 10.75
CA ASN A 52 -15.90 -20.01 10.38
C ASN A 52 -16.55 -20.80 11.53
N GLU A 53 -17.78 -21.27 11.31
CA GLU A 53 -18.57 -22.04 12.28
C GLU A 53 -17.92 -23.37 12.69
N LEU A 54 -16.96 -23.87 11.91
CA LEU A 54 -16.18 -25.08 12.21
C LEU A 54 -14.92 -24.79 13.03
N GLY A 55 -14.66 -23.53 13.38
CA GLY A 55 -13.44 -23.13 14.09
C GLY A 55 -12.20 -23.02 13.20
N HIS A 56 -12.34 -23.16 11.89
CA HIS A 56 -11.24 -23.01 10.93
C HIS A 56 -11.10 -21.55 10.49
N ILE A 57 -9.86 -21.14 10.18
CA ILE A 57 -9.64 -19.85 9.54
C ILE A 57 -10.14 -19.91 8.09
N SER A 58 -10.96 -18.92 7.73
CA SER A 58 -11.54 -18.73 6.41
C SER A 58 -11.03 -17.44 5.80
N VAL A 59 -10.99 -17.40 4.47
CA VAL A 59 -10.65 -16.21 3.69
C VAL A 59 -11.85 -15.79 2.84
N CYS A 60 -12.19 -14.51 2.89
CA CYS A 60 -13.12 -13.82 2.01
C CYS A 60 -12.29 -12.85 1.13
N PRO A 61 -11.84 -13.26 -0.07
CA PRO A 61 -10.94 -12.44 -0.88
C PRO A 61 -11.55 -11.11 -1.33
N ASP A 62 -12.88 -11.02 -1.39
CA ASP A 62 -13.63 -9.81 -1.73
C ASP A 62 -14.82 -9.62 -0.75
N PRO A 63 -14.67 -8.73 0.26
CA PRO A 63 -15.73 -8.43 1.23
C PRO A 63 -17.01 -7.83 0.63
N ASP A 64 -16.99 -7.33 -0.61
CA ASP A 64 -18.20 -6.89 -1.32
C ASP A 64 -19.15 -8.07 -1.60
N VAL A 65 -18.62 -9.30 -1.61
CA VAL A 65 -19.34 -10.55 -1.81
C VAL A 65 -19.14 -11.46 -0.60
N PRO A 66 -19.75 -11.16 0.56
CA PRO A 66 -19.37 -11.75 1.86
C PRO A 66 -19.59 -13.26 1.99
N HIS A 67 -20.37 -13.85 1.07
CA HIS A 67 -20.62 -15.29 0.98
C HIS A 67 -19.56 -16.04 0.18
N ALA A 68 -18.71 -15.35 -0.60
CA ALA A 68 -17.61 -15.95 -1.37
C ALA A 68 -16.41 -16.23 -0.47
N ARG A 69 -16.57 -17.18 0.47
CA ARG A 69 -15.56 -17.58 1.45
C ARG A 69 -14.97 -18.94 1.13
N VAL A 70 -13.69 -19.10 1.48
CA VAL A 70 -12.95 -20.36 1.35
C VAL A 70 -12.39 -20.72 2.71
N ASP A 71 -12.61 -21.96 3.14
CA ASP A 71 -11.93 -22.52 4.31
C ASP A 71 -10.45 -22.76 3.97
N LEU A 72 -9.55 -22.04 4.63
CA LEU A 72 -8.12 -22.10 4.31
C LEU A 72 -7.50 -23.42 4.75
N ALA A 73 -8.01 -24.05 5.82
CA ALA A 73 -7.52 -25.34 6.28
C ALA A 73 -7.87 -26.44 5.27
N GLU A 74 -9.09 -26.43 4.75
CA GLU A 74 -9.51 -27.37 3.70
C GLU A 74 -8.78 -27.13 2.38
N LEU A 75 -8.60 -25.87 1.96
CA LEU A 75 -7.81 -25.53 0.78
C LEU A 75 -6.37 -26.08 0.87
N VAL A 76 -5.72 -25.95 2.02
CA VAL A 76 -4.37 -26.47 2.24
C VAL A 76 -4.36 -27.99 2.15
N LYS A 77 -5.30 -28.68 2.79
CA LYS A 77 -5.43 -30.15 2.70
C LYS A 77 -5.63 -30.62 1.27
N GLU A 78 -6.49 -29.93 0.50
CA GLU A 78 -6.73 -30.22 -0.91
C GLU A 78 -5.45 -30.07 -1.74
N ARG A 79 -4.75 -28.94 -1.61
CA ARG A 79 -3.49 -28.73 -2.34
C ARG A 79 -2.39 -29.71 -1.95
N GLN A 80 -2.32 -30.12 -0.69
CA GLN A 80 -1.37 -31.17 -0.27
C GLN A 80 -1.68 -32.53 -0.92
N LYS A 81 -2.96 -32.88 -1.10
CA LYS A 81 -3.36 -34.08 -1.86
C LYS A 81 -2.91 -34.00 -3.32
N ASP A 82 -2.90 -32.80 -3.90
CA ASP A 82 -2.37 -32.52 -5.24
C ASP A 82 -0.84 -32.44 -5.31
N GLY A 83 -0.13 -32.75 -4.21
CA GLY A 83 1.33 -32.78 -4.14
C GLY A 83 1.99 -31.44 -3.80
N GLN A 84 1.22 -30.40 -3.45
CA GLN A 84 1.76 -29.13 -2.97
C GLN A 84 2.53 -29.35 -1.65
N ARG A 85 3.79 -28.91 -1.61
CA ARG A 85 4.61 -28.96 -0.40
C ARG A 85 4.41 -27.71 0.46
N LEU A 86 4.58 -27.87 1.77
CA LEU A 86 4.71 -26.79 2.73
C LEU A 86 6.20 -26.58 3.07
N PRO A 87 6.65 -25.35 3.38
CA PRO A 87 5.87 -24.12 3.46
C PRO A 87 5.40 -23.59 2.09
N ALA A 88 4.23 -22.96 2.05
CA ALA A 88 3.64 -22.40 0.83
C ALA A 88 3.06 -21.00 1.08
N LEU A 89 3.07 -20.18 0.02
CA LEU A 89 2.60 -18.81 0.04
C LEU A 89 1.27 -18.70 -0.73
N PHE A 90 0.16 -18.68 0.01
CA PHE A 90 -1.18 -18.56 -0.57
C PHE A 90 -1.49 -17.09 -0.79
N CYS A 91 -1.89 -16.74 -2.01
CA CYS A 91 -2.08 -15.35 -2.36
C CYS A 91 -3.43 -15.13 -3.03
N PHE A 92 -4.07 -14.04 -2.64
CA PHE A 92 -5.43 -13.67 -3.02
C PHE A 92 -5.42 -12.32 -3.75
N PRO A 93 -5.19 -12.31 -5.08
CA PRO A 93 -5.21 -11.10 -5.91
C PRO A 93 -6.43 -10.21 -5.74
N GLN A 94 -7.60 -10.79 -5.47
CA GLN A 94 -8.84 -10.06 -5.24
C GLN A 94 -8.74 -9.11 -4.04
N ILE A 95 -7.97 -9.48 -3.00
CA ILE A 95 -7.73 -8.61 -1.84
C ILE A 95 -6.97 -7.34 -2.28
N LEU A 96 -6.02 -7.44 -3.21
CA LEU A 96 -5.30 -6.27 -3.73
C LEU A 96 -6.26 -5.30 -4.42
N GLN A 97 -7.17 -5.83 -5.24
CA GLN A 97 -8.17 -5.05 -5.97
C GLN A 97 -9.14 -4.39 -5.00
N HIS A 98 -9.72 -5.15 -4.06
CA HIS A 98 -10.63 -4.59 -3.06
C HIS A 98 -9.94 -3.56 -2.16
N ARG A 99 -8.66 -3.75 -1.77
CA ARG A 99 -7.90 -2.74 -1.02
C ARG A 99 -7.71 -1.45 -1.81
N LEU A 100 -7.40 -1.53 -3.10
CA LEU A 100 -7.31 -0.35 -3.96
C LEU A 100 -8.65 0.38 -4.08
N ARG A 101 -9.75 -0.34 -4.36
CA ARG A 101 -11.11 0.21 -4.36
C ARG A 101 -11.47 0.88 -3.04
N SER A 102 -11.15 0.23 -1.91
CA SER A 102 -11.43 0.74 -0.56
C SER A 102 -10.74 2.08 -0.28
N ILE A 103 -9.48 2.21 -0.68
CA ILE A 103 -8.70 3.44 -0.49
C ILE A 103 -9.25 4.55 -1.39
N ASN A 104 -9.48 4.27 -2.67
CA ASN A 104 -10.11 5.22 -3.60
C ASN A 104 -11.49 5.67 -3.12
N ALA A 105 -12.32 4.76 -2.62
CA ALA A 105 -13.62 5.08 -2.05
C ALA A 105 -13.53 5.96 -0.79
N ALA A 106 -12.53 5.76 0.07
CA ALA A 106 -12.32 6.60 1.25
C ALA A 106 -11.94 8.03 0.88
N PHE A 107 -11.03 8.21 -0.09
CA PHE A 107 -10.67 9.53 -0.59
C PHE A 107 -11.80 10.18 -1.39
N LYS A 108 -12.60 9.41 -2.14
CA LYS A 108 -13.81 9.91 -2.79
C LYS A 108 -14.79 10.46 -1.77
N ARG A 109 -15.10 9.71 -0.70
CA ARG A 109 -15.96 10.18 0.40
C ARG A 109 -15.42 11.43 1.08
N ALA A 110 -14.12 11.47 1.36
CA ALA A 110 -13.47 12.64 1.97
C ALA A 110 -13.58 13.88 1.08
N ARG A 111 -13.37 13.73 -0.23
CA ARG A 111 -13.53 14.81 -1.23
C ARG A 111 -14.96 15.31 -1.31
N GLU A 112 -15.93 14.40 -1.46
CA GLU A 112 -17.35 14.75 -1.52
C GLU A 112 -17.81 15.44 -0.24
N SER A 113 -17.39 14.96 0.92
CA SER A 113 -17.74 15.54 2.22
C SER A 113 -17.14 16.93 2.44
N PHE A 114 -15.96 17.21 1.87
CA PHE A 114 -15.30 18.52 1.98
C PHE A 114 -15.82 19.51 0.92
N GLY A 115 -16.25 19.01 -0.25
CA GLY A 115 -16.41 19.83 -1.45
C GLY A 115 -15.09 20.03 -2.21
N TYR A 116 -14.18 19.05 -2.15
CA TYR A 116 -12.87 19.12 -2.79
C TYR A 116 -12.97 18.83 -4.29
N GLU A 117 -12.59 19.80 -5.11
CA GLU A 117 -12.74 19.74 -6.58
C GLU A 117 -11.60 18.99 -7.28
N GLY A 118 -10.44 18.88 -6.64
CA GLY A 118 -9.28 18.18 -7.17
C GLY A 118 -9.50 16.66 -7.28
N GLY A 119 -8.76 16.02 -8.19
CA GLY A 119 -8.77 14.58 -8.35
C GLY A 119 -8.10 13.83 -7.20
N TYR A 120 -8.29 12.51 -7.17
CA TYR A 120 -7.50 11.59 -6.34
C TYR A 120 -7.20 10.32 -7.12
N PHE A 121 -5.96 9.84 -7.02
CA PHE A 121 -5.63 8.47 -7.39
C PHE A 121 -4.43 7.98 -6.57
N LEU A 122 -4.34 6.66 -6.40
CA LEU A 122 -3.21 6.01 -5.74
C LEU A 122 -2.06 5.81 -6.72
N VAL A 123 -0.83 5.98 -6.26
CA VAL A 123 0.38 5.56 -6.96
C VAL A 123 0.99 4.40 -6.19
N TYR A 124 1.19 3.24 -6.81
CA TYR A 124 1.72 2.08 -6.10
C TYR A 124 3.27 2.07 -6.14
N PRO A 125 3.96 2.25 -5.00
CA PRO A 125 5.41 2.18 -4.95
C PRO A 125 5.88 0.72 -5.01
N ILE A 126 6.52 0.32 -6.12
CA ILE A 126 6.83 -1.08 -6.34
C ILE A 126 7.89 -1.63 -5.37
N LYS A 127 8.62 -0.75 -4.69
CA LYS A 127 9.55 -1.09 -3.60
C LYS A 127 8.94 -1.98 -2.51
N VAL A 128 7.61 -1.90 -2.32
CA VAL A 128 6.90 -2.70 -1.32
C VAL A 128 6.75 -4.15 -1.75
N ASN A 129 6.45 -4.39 -3.03
CA ASN A 129 6.40 -5.73 -3.63
C ASN A 129 6.44 -5.63 -5.16
N GLN A 130 7.59 -5.99 -5.76
CA GLN A 130 7.84 -5.91 -7.20
C GLN A 130 7.28 -7.11 -7.98
N HIS A 131 6.66 -8.08 -7.31
CA HIS A 131 6.24 -9.32 -7.96
C HIS A 131 5.15 -9.03 -9.00
N ARG A 132 5.35 -9.51 -10.24
CA ARG A 132 4.44 -9.34 -11.39
C ARG A 132 2.97 -9.49 -11.04
N ARG A 133 2.61 -10.57 -10.35
CA ARG A 133 1.25 -10.84 -9.85
C ARG A 133 0.63 -9.65 -9.09
N VAL A 134 1.39 -8.97 -8.23
CA VAL A 134 0.88 -7.82 -7.47
C VAL A 134 0.62 -6.64 -8.38
N ILE A 135 1.60 -6.27 -9.20
CA ILE A 135 1.51 -5.12 -10.11
C ILE A 135 0.38 -5.33 -11.12
N GLU A 136 0.30 -6.50 -11.76
CA GLU A 136 -0.76 -6.82 -12.72
C GLU A 136 -2.16 -6.83 -12.07
N SER A 137 -2.29 -7.34 -10.84
CA SER A 137 -3.58 -7.36 -10.14
C SER A 137 -4.10 -5.94 -9.86
N LEU A 138 -3.19 -5.02 -9.53
CA LEU A 138 -3.52 -3.63 -9.26
C LEU A 138 -3.83 -2.85 -10.54
N VAL A 139 -3.01 -3.01 -11.58
CA VAL A 139 -3.24 -2.38 -12.89
C VAL A 139 -4.56 -2.84 -13.52
N ASN A 140 -4.93 -4.11 -13.34
CA ASN A 140 -6.16 -4.68 -13.89
C ASN A 140 -7.39 -4.52 -12.98
N SER A 141 -7.32 -3.70 -11.92
CA SER A 141 -8.41 -3.54 -10.94
C SER A 141 -9.59 -2.68 -11.43
N GLY A 142 -9.42 -1.92 -12.53
CA GLY A 142 -10.39 -0.94 -13.04
C GLY A 142 -10.35 0.43 -12.33
N GLU A 143 -9.62 0.55 -11.23
CA GLU A 143 -9.40 1.79 -10.51
C GLU A 143 -8.25 2.61 -11.12
N PRO A 144 -8.30 3.96 -11.10
CA PRO A 144 -7.17 4.78 -11.53
C PRO A 144 -5.97 4.55 -10.61
N LEU A 145 -4.83 4.24 -11.22
CA LEU A 145 -3.60 3.86 -10.53
C LEU A 145 -2.37 4.35 -11.31
N GLY A 146 -1.39 4.90 -10.60
CA GLY A 146 -0.02 5.09 -11.10
C GLY A 146 0.98 4.12 -10.47
N LEU A 147 2.22 4.12 -10.94
CA LEU A 147 3.31 3.33 -10.38
C LEU A 147 4.47 4.23 -9.93
N GLU A 148 5.09 3.94 -8.80
CA GLU A 148 6.30 4.64 -8.34
C GLU A 148 7.51 3.71 -8.41
N ALA A 149 8.62 4.26 -8.89
CA ALA A 149 9.93 3.65 -8.91
C ALA A 149 10.89 4.46 -8.03
N GLY A 150 11.55 3.80 -7.09
CA GLY A 150 12.57 4.38 -6.22
C GLY A 150 14.00 4.14 -6.71
N SER A 151 14.19 3.51 -7.87
CA SER A 151 15.50 3.24 -8.46
C SER A 151 15.43 3.01 -9.97
N LYS A 152 16.59 3.06 -10.64
CA LYS A 152 16.73 2.77 -12.07
C LYS A 152 16.19 1.38 -12.46
N ALA A 153 16.51 0.35 -11.66
CA ALA A 153 16.03 -1.01 -11.91
C ALA A 153 14.50 -1.12 -11.75
N GLU A 154 13.95 -0.43 -10.75
CA GLU A 154 12.50 -0.34 -10.56
C GLU A 154 11.83 0.40 -11.71
N LEU A 155 12.41 1.48 -12.23
CA LEU A 155 11.84 2.17 -13.40
C LEU A 155 11.78 1.24 -14.62
N MET A 156 12.80 0.40 -14.85
CA MET A 156 12.75 -0.59 -15.93
C MET A 156 11.61 -1.59 -15.75
N ALA A 157 11.39 -2.07 -14.51
CA ALA A 157 10.27 -2.96 -14.21
C ALA A 157 8.92 -2.27 -14.39
N VAL A 158 8.79 -1.01 -13.93
CA VAL A 158 7.58 -0.20 -14.10
C VAL A 158 7.27 0.02 -15.58
N LEU A 159 8.25 0.38 -16.41
CA LEU A 159 8.06 0.57 -17.85
C LEU A 159 7.67 -0.75 -18.54
N ALA A 160 8.27 -1.88 -18.12
CA ALA A 160 7.91 -3.20 -18.64
C ALA A 160 6.45 -3.57 -18.32
N HIS A 161 5.95 -3.21 -17.13
CA HIS A 161 4.56 -3.47 -16.73
C HIS A 161 3.56 -2.48 -17.31
N ALA A 162 3.94 -1.20 -17.46
CA ALA A 162 3.08 -0.19 -18.08
C ALA A 162 2.80 -0.53 -19.55
N GLY A 163 3.79 -1.11 -20.24
CA GLY A 163 3.64 -1.55 -21.63
C GLY A 163 3.22 -0.41 -22.54
N MET A 164 2.18 -0.63 -23.35
CA MET A 164 1.65 0.40 -24.26
C MET A 164 0.56 1.28 -23.62
N THR A 165 0.17 0.99 -22.38
CA THR A 165 -0.87 1.75 -21.69
C THR A 165 -0.28 3.03 -21.14
N ARG A 166 -0.91 4.17 -21.43
CA ARG A 166 -0.48 5.46 -20.90
C ARG A 166 -0.70 5.53 -19.37
N SER A 167 0.32 5.13 -18.62
CA SER A 167 0.34 5.19 -17.15
C SER A 167 0.97 6.46 -16.59
N VAL A 168 0.58 6.81 -15.36
CA VAL A 168 1.32 7.77 -14.52
C VAL A 168 2.45 7.04 -13.83
N ILE A 169 3.67 7.58 -13.93
CA ILE A 169 4.87 7.03 -13.31
C ILE A 169 5.52 8.13 -12.47
N VAL A 170 5.84 7.84 -11.22
CA VAL A 170 6.59 8.74 -10.33
C VAL A 170 7.99 8.16 -10.10
N CYS A 171 9.02 8.95 -10.33
CA CYS A 171 10.41 8.53 -10.21
C CYS A 171 11.07 9.22 -9.00
N ASN A 172 11.28 8.44 -7.94
CA ASN A 172 12.04 8.81 -6.75
C ASN A 172 13.40 8.08 -6.72
N GLY A 173 14.16 8.31 -5.65
CA GLY A 173 15.47 7.72 -5.39
C GLY A 173 16.64 8.54 -5.92
N TYR A 174 17.85 7.97 -5.80
CA TYR A 174 19.05 8.60 -6.35
C TYR A 174 19.09 8.44 -7.88
N LYS A 175 19.24 9.55 -8.60
CA LYS A 175 19.12 9.58 -10.07
C LYS A 175 20.47 9.88 -10.71
N ASP A 176 21.04 8.87 -11.36
CA ASP A 176 22.16 9.06 -12.27
C ASP A 176 21.66 9.49 -13.67
N ARG A 177 22.60 9.80 -14.56
CA ARG A 177 22.32 10.23 -15.92
C ARG A 177 21.50 9.20 -16.70
N GLU A 178 21.74 7.90 -16.47
CA GLU A 178 21.03 6.82 -17.14
C GLU A 178 19.58 6.72 -16.67
N TYR A 179 19.32 6.81 -15.36
CA TYR A 179 17.98 6.85 -14.81
C TYR A 179 17.20 8.05 -15.37
N ILE A 180 17.80 9.25 -15.37
CA ILE A 180 17.16 10.45 -15.93
C ILE A 180 16.78 10.25 -17.40
N ARG A 181 17.70 9.73 -18.22
CA ARG A 181 17.42 9.43 -19.64
C ARG A 181 16.28 8.43 -19.79
N LEU A 182 16.28 7.35 -19.02
CA LEU A 182 15.23 6.34 -19.08
C LEU A 182 13.85 6.93 -18.74
N ALA A 183 13.77 7.80 -17.73
CA ALA A 183 12.54 8.49 -17.35
C ALA A 183 12.03 9.41 -18.47
N LEU A 184 12.94 10.20 -19.07
CA LEU A 184 12.61 11.08 -20.20
C LEU A 184 12.18 10.30 -21.46
N ILE A 185 12.81 9.15 -21.72
CA ILE A 185 12.39 8.24 -22.79
C ILE A 185 10.97 7.72 -22.50
N GLY A 186 10.65 7.39 -21.25
CA GLY A 186 9.30 7.02 -20.82
C GLY A 186 8.25 8.10 -21.11
N GLU A 187 8.54 9.37 -20.80
CA GLU A 187 7.66 10.50 -21.16
C GLU A 187 7.52 10.62 -22.69
N LYS A 188 8.62 10.45 -23.44
CA LYS A 188 8.62 10.50 -24.91
C LYS A 188 7.80 9.37 -25.56
N LEU A 189 7.74 8.21 -24.91
CA LEU A 189 6.91 7.08 -25.33
C LEU A 189 5.41 7.27 -25.00
N GLY A 190 5.05 8.36 -24.31
CA GLY A 190 3.68 8.78 -24.08
C GLY A 190 3.18 8.60 -22.65
N HIS A 191 3.96 7.98 -21.75
CA HIS A 191 3.63 7.93 -20.33
C HIS A 191 3.64 9.34 -19.71
N LYS A 192 3.03 9.50 -18.53
CA LYS A 192 3.17 10.72 -17.71
C LYS A 192 4.19 10.43 -16.62
N VAL A 193 5.46 10.74 -16.86
CA VAL A 193 6.58 10.43 -15.98
C VAL A 193 6.99 11.66 -15.19
N TYR A 194 6.65 11.69 -13.90
CA TYR A 194 7.09 12.73 -12.98
C TYR A 194 8.48 12.38 -12.45
N LEU A 195 9.47 13.19 -12.81
CA LEU A 195 10.83 13.06 -12.29
C LEU A 195 10.96 13.96 -11.05
N VAL A 196 10.89 13.36 -9.87
CA VAL A 196 10.88 14.09 -8.60
C VAL A 196 12.31 14.53 -8.24
N ILE A 197 12.56 15.83 -8.19
CA ILE A 197 13.83 16.40 -7.77
C ILE A 197 13.96 16.23 -6.26
N GLU A 198 14.93 15.42 -5.84
CA GLU A 198 15.22 15.12 -4.45
C GLU A 198 16.59 15.65 -4.00
N LYS A 199 17.44 16.04 -4.96
CA LYS A 199 18.73 16.71 -4.74
C LYS A 199 18.93 17.84 -5.74
N MET A 200 19.47 18.98 -5.28
CA MET A 200 19.71 20.13 -6.16
C MET A 200 20.64 19.84 -7.34
N SER A 201 21.54 18.86 -7.22
CA SER A 201 22.43 18.48 -8.33
C SER A 201 21.68 17.81 -9.49
N GLU A 202 20.46 17.29 -9.25
CA GLU A 202 19.70 16.55 -10.26
C GLU A 202 19.13 17.48 -11.33
N ILE A 203 18.70 18.70 -10.99
CA ILE A 203 18.01 19.58 -11.94
C ILE A 203 18.88 19.91 -13.16
N GLN A 204 20.17 20.17 -12.94
CA GLN A 204 21.10 20.47 -14.03
C GLN A 204 21.20 19.29 -15.01
N LEU A 205 21.35 18.06 -14.49
CA LEU A 205 21.39 16.85 -15.30
C LEU A 205 20.07 16.61 -16.05
N VAL A 206 18.94 16.89 -15.41
CA VAL A 206 17.63 16.73 -16.05
C VAL A 206 17.45 17.70 -17.20
N LEU A 207 17.83 18.96 -17.04
CA LEU A 207 17.75 19.98 -18.10
C LEU A 207 18.64 19.62 -19.29
N GLU A 208 19.90 19.23 -19.03
CA GLU A 208 20.83 18.79 -20.08
C GLU A 208 20.31 17.58 -20.87
N GLU A 209 19.79 16.56 -20.17
CA GLU A 209 19.28 15.36 -20.85
C GLU A 209 17.96 15.60 -21.57
N ALA A 210 17.10 16.46 -21.02
CA ALA A 210 15.87 16.88 -21.66
C ALA A 210 16.14 17.56 -23.00
N GLU A 211 17.13 18.46 -23.05
CA GLU A 211 17.57 19.11 -24.30
C GLU A 211 18.15 18.11 -25.29
N ARG A 212 19.05 17.23 -24.84
CA ARG A 212 19.66 16.21 -25.69
C ARG A 212 18.65 15.23 -26.30
N LEU A 213 17.60 14.89 -25.56
CA LEU A 213 16.55 13.99 -26.03
C LEU A 213 15.39 14.72 -26.73
N ASN A 214 15.41 16.05 -26.72
CA ASN A 214 14.33 16.93 -27.17
C ASN A 214 12.98 16.54 -26.55
N VAL A 215 12.94 16.51 -25.21
CA VAL A 215 11.76 16.18 -24.40
C VAL A 215 11.52 17.32 -23.42
N VAL A 216 10.27 17.77 -23.28
CA VAL A 216 9.90 18.69 -22.20
C VAL A 216 9.77 17.85 -20.92
N PRO A 217 10.61 18.07 -19.89
CA PRO A 217 10.58 17.23 -18.71
C PRO A 217 9.35 17.59 -17.87
N ARG A 218 8.71 16.56 -17.29
CA ARG A 218 7.69 16.71 -16.27
C ARG A 218 8.33 16.44 -14.90
N LEU A 219 8.32 17.46 -14.05
CA LEU A 219 9.08 17.47 -12.80
C LEU A 219 8.15 17.48 -11.60
N GLY A 220 8.62 16.81 -10.55
CA GLY A 220 8.16 17.04 -9.19
C GLY A 220 9.28 17.61 -8.33
N VAL A 221 8.95 18.10 -7.14
CA VAL A 221 9.92 18.45 -6.11
C VAL A 221 9.56 17.76 -4.81
N ARG A 222 10.55 17.11 -4.19
CA ARG A 222 10.40 16.60 -2.83
C ARG A 222 10.80 17.68 -1.83
N ALA A 223 9.83 18.26 -1.13
CA ALA A 223 10.11 19.20 -0.05
C ALA A 223 10.53 18.45 1.21
N ARG A 224 11.55 18.98 1.90
CA ARG A 224 11.93 18.49 3.23
C ARG A 224 11.15 19.26 4.29
N LEU A 225 10.44 18.51 5.13
CA LEU A 225 9.63 19.06 6.21
C LEU A 225 10.45 19.19 7.50
N ALA A 226 10.17 20.24 8.25
CA ALA A 226 10.62 20.40 9.63
C ALA A 226 9.86 19.44 10.55
N SER A 227 8.56 19.20 10.28
CA SER A 227 7.79 18.15 10.93
C SER A 227 8.33 16.75 10.63
N GLN A 228 8.28 15.88 11.63
CA GLN A 228 8.78 14.50 11.54
C GLN A 228 7.70 13.51 11.97
N GLY A 229 7.64 12.37 11.29
CA GLY A 229 6.90 11.21 11.78
C GLY A 229 7.61 10.55 12.97
N SER A 230 6.85 10.02 13.92
CA SER A 230 7.38 9.20 15.01
C SER A 230 7.52 7.72 14.60
N GLY A 231 8.44 6.98 15.23
CA GLY A 231 8.57 5.52 15.09
C GLY A 231 9.84 5.02 14.38
N LYS A 232 9.94 3.69 14.21
CA LYS A 232 11.13 2.99 13.69
C LYS A 232 11.65 3.49 12.33
N TRP A 233 10.78 4.11 11.52
CA TRP A 233 11.09 4.56 10.16
C TRP A 233 11.30 6.07 10.03
N GLN A 234 11.42 6.79 11.15
CA GLN A 234 11.58 8.26 11.19
C GLN A 234 12.75 8.78 10.34
N SER A 235 13.85 8.03 10.21
CA SER A 235 15.03 8.44 9.43
C SER A 235 14.77 8.58 7.92
N SER A 236 13.64 8.05 7.42
CA SER A 236 13.23 8.14 6.02
C SER A 236 12.42 9.41 5.68
N GLY A 237 12.02 10.20 6.69
CA GLY A 237 11.26 11.44 6.55
C GLY A 237 11.85 12.61 7.34
N GLY A 238 11.25 13.80 7.18
CA GLY A 238 11.61 15.01 7.94
C GLY A 238 13.02 15.57 7.69
N GLU A 239 13.49 16.45 8.57
CA GLU A 239 14.75 17.21 8.44
C GLU A 239 16.01 16.33 8.28
N LYS A 240 16.03 15.16 8.91
CA LYS A 240 17.16 14.21 8.87
C LYS A 240 17.16 13.31 7.62
N SER A 241 16.15 13.42 6.76
CA SER A 241 16.06 12.65 5.52
C SER A 241 17.26 12.93 4.59
N LYS A 242 17.78 11.87 3.97
CA LYS A 242 18.82 11.95 2.93
C LYS A 242 18.32 12.52 1.60
N PHE A 243 17.00 12.59 1.43
CA PHE A 243 16.31 13.04 0.23
C PHE A 243 15.38 14.20 0.54
N GLY A 244 15.18 15.06 -0.46
CA GLY A 244 14.33 16.23 -0.37
C GLY A 244 15.13 17.52 -0.19
N LEU A 245 14.57 18.58 -0.76
CA LEU A 245 15.12 19.92 -0.78
C LEU A 245 14.67 20.70 0.46
N ALA A 246 15.63 21.37 1.12
CA ALA A 246 15.30 22.39 2.11
C ALA A 246 14.58 23.59 1.45
N ALA A 247 13.87 24.41 2.22
CA ALA A 247 13.11 25.55 1.68
C ALA A 247 13.95 26.48 0.78
N VAL A 248 15.18 26.79 1.18
CA VAL A 248 16.12 27.61 0.37
C VAL A 248 16.46 26.93 -0.96
N GLN A 249 16.59 25.60 -0.97
CA GLN A 249 16.86 24.85 -2.19
C GLN A 249 15.64 24.79 -3.10
N VAL A 250 14.42 24.71 -2.55
CA VAL A 250 13.17 24.81 -3.33
C VAL A 250 13.10 26.16 -4.04
N LEU A 251 13.39 27.27 -3.35
CA LEU A 251 13.46 28.60 -3.98
C LEU A 251 14.51 28.64 -5.10
N LYS A 252 15.70 28.08 -4.87
CA LYS A 252 16.73 28.00 -5.90
C LYS A 252 16.30 27.17 -7.10
N LEU A 253 15.59 26.06 -6.90
CA LEU A 253 15.03 25.24 -7.98
C LEU A 253 14.05 26.04 -8.83
N VAL A 254 13.18 26.82 -8.20
CA VAL A 254 12.22 27.69 -8.88
C VAL A 254 12.93 28.73 -9.74
N GLU A 255 13.95 29.41 -9.22
CA GLU A 255 14.72 30.39 -10.00
C GLU A 255 15.48 29.73 -11.16
N THR A 256 16.13 28.58 -10.95
CA THR A 256 16.80 27.84 -12.04
C THR A 256 15.82 27.46 -13.15
N LEU A 257 14.61 27.02 -12.80
CA LEU A 257 13.58 26.70 -13.79
C LEU A 257 13.03 27.95 -14.49
N ARG A 258 12.93 29.08 -13.78
CA ARG A 258 12.51 30.36 -14.35
C ARG A 258 13.52 30.88 -15.37
N GLU A 259 14.81 30.85 -15.03
CA GLU A 259 15.92 31.23 -15.92
C GLU A 259 15.97 30.36 -17.17
N ALA A 260 15.69 29.06 -17.02
CA ALA A 260 15.60 28.13 -18.15
C ALA A 260 14.29 28.22 -18.95
N GLY A 261 13.33 29.07 -18.55
CA GLY A 261 12.01 29.18 -19.19
C GLY A 261 11.16 27.90 -19.05
N ARG A 262 11.36 27.13 -17.99
CA ARG A 262 10.74 25.81 -17.74
C ARG A 262 9.98 25.73 -16.42
N LEU A 263 9.46 26.86 -15.92
CA LEU A 263 8.68 26.89 -14.68
C LEU A 263 7.48 25.93 -14.72
N GLU A 264 6.80 25.86 -15.87
CA GLU A 264 5.66 24.96 -16.15
C GLU A 264 6.01 23.46 -16.11
N SER A 265 7.29 23.10 -16.17
CA SER A 265 7.72 21.71 -16.00
C SER A 265 7.50 21.21 -14.59
N LEU A 266 7.53 22.09 -13.58
CA LEU A 266 7.36 21.73 -12.17
C LEU A 266 5.88 21.67 -11.81
N GLN A 267 5.35 20.45 -11.70
CA GLN A 267 3.91 20.20 -11.62
C GLN A 267 3.49 19.36 -10.41
N LEU A 268 4.44 18.78 -9.68
CA LEU A 268 4.16 17.88 -8.56
C LEU A 268 4.94 18.31 -7.31
N LEU A 269 4.24 18.49 -6.19
CA LEU A 269 4.85 18.65 -4.88
C LEU A 269 4.75 17.32 -4.14
N HIS A 270 5.88 16.76 -3.75
CA HIS A 270 5.99 15.49 -3.02
C HIS A 270 6.55 15.72 -1.62
N PHE A 271 6.08 14.94 -0.66
CA PHE A 271 6.75 14.76 0.62
C PHE A 271 6.55 13.33 1.12
N HIS A 272 7.42 12.91 2.03
CA HIS A 272 7.32 11.58 2.63
C HIS A 272 7.71 11.62 4.09
N LEU A 273 6.76 11.23 4.95
CA LEU A 273 6.92 11.18 6.40
C LEU A 273 7.50 9.86 6.91
N GLY A 274 7.57 8.84 6.04
CA GLY A 274 8.04 7.49 6.35
C GLY A 274 6.95 6.43 6.17
N SER A 275 7.28 5.18 6.48
CA SER A 275 6.35 4.04 6.44
C SER A 275 5.73 3.78 7.81
N GLN A 276 4.51 3.25 7.83
CA GLN A 276 3.82 2.81 9.06
C GLN A 276 3.72 3.93 10.10
N LEU A 277 3.09 5.05 9.72
CA LEU A 277 2.83 6.14 10.66
C LEU A 277 1.75 5.68 11.63
N ALA A 278 2.11 5.49 12.90
CA ALA A 278 1.20 4.98 13.92
C ALA A 278 0.21 6.05 14.42
N ASN A 279 0.57 7.33 14.29
CA ASN A 279 -0.16 8.47 14.84
C ASN A 279 -0.73 9.38 13.75
N ILE A 280 -2.04 9.60 13.75
CA ILE A 280 -2.72 10.49 12.80
C ILE A 280 -2.25 11.95 12.90
N ARG A 281 -1.82 12.40 14.08
CA ARG A 281 -1.35 13.79 14.27
C ARG A 281 -0.09 14.08 13.48
N ASP A 282 0.79 13.09 13.31
CA ASP A 282 2.03 13.23 12.55
C ASP A 282 1.70 13.48 11.06
N ILE A 283 0.70 12.75 10.56
CA ILE A 283 0.18 12.88 9.19
C ILE A 283 -0.45 14.26 8.99
N SER A 284 -1.35 14.65 9.90
CA SER A 284 -2.03 15.96 9.87
C SER A 284 -1.02 17.12 9.89
N THR A 285 0.02 17.02 10.72
CA THR A 285 1.08 18.03 10.82
C THR A 285 1.88 18.12 9.52
N GLY A 286 2.31 16.99 8.96
CA GLY A 286 3.09 16.97 7.72
C GLY A 286 2.31 17.45 6.50
N VAL A 287 1.02 17.11 6.41
CA VAL A 287 0.12 17.62 5.35
C VAL A 287 -0.03 19.14 5.46
N ARG A 288 -0.29 19.69 6.65
CA ARG A 288 -0.44 21.14 6.85
C ARG A 288 0.83 21.91 6.50
N GLU A 289 2.00 21.40 6.89
CA GLU A 289 3.27 22.02 6.51
C GLU A 289 3.48 21.99 4.99
N SER A 290 3.22 20.85 4.36
CA SER A 290 3.37 20.69 2.91
C SER A 290 2.35 21.52 2.11
N ALA A 291 1.14 21.71 2.64
CA ALA A 291 0.14 22.58 2.05
C ALA A 291 0.62 24.05 2.00
N ARG A 292 1.44 24.49 2.97
CA ARG A 292 2.08 25.81 2.91
C ARG A 292 3.11 25.89 1.78
N PHE A 293 3.91 24.84 1.55
CA PHE A 293 4.79 24.78 0.38
C PHE A 293 4.00 24.90 -0.93
N TYR A 294 2.85 24.23 -1.03
CA TYR A 294 1.97 24.35 -2.20
C TYR A 294 1.54 25.80 -2.44
N VAL A 295 1.05 26.47 -1.40
CA VAL A 295 0.62 27.88 -1.45
C VAL A 295 1.77 28.80 -1.87
N GLU A 296 2.93 28.66 -1.23
CA GLU A 296 4.09 29.53 -1.52
C GLU A 296 4.65 29.29 -2.92
N LEU A 297 4.66 28.04 -3.42
CA LEU A 297 5.05 27.75 -4.80
C LEU A 297 4.10 28.40 -5.83
N HIS A 298 2.80 28.41 -5.57
CA HIS A 298 1.82 29.12 -6.40
C HIS A 298 2.06 30.63 -6.39
N LYS A 299 2.37 31.24 -5.24
CA LYS A 299 2.73 32.67 -5.15
C LYS A 299 3.98 33.01 -5.97
N LEU A 300 4.89 32.06 -6.15
CA LEU A 300 6.09 32.20 -6.99
C LEU A 300 5.81 31.96 -8.50
N GLY A 301 4.57 31.70 -8.87
CA GLY A 301 4.13 31.45 -10.24
C GLY A 301 4.24 30.00 -10.71
N VAL A 302 4.52 29.05 -9.81
CA VAL A 302 4.59 27.62 -10.16
C VAL A 302 3.21 27.01 -10.14
N ASN A 303 2.78 26.44 -11.27
CA ASN A 303 1.51 25.73 -11.37
C ASN A 303 1.62 24.27 -10.91
N ILE A 304 1.66 24.06 -9.58
CA ILE A 304 1.62 22.71 -9.01
C ILE A 304 0.21 22.13 -9.21
N GLN A 305 0.13 21.00 -9.90
CA GLN A 305 -1.11 20.29 -10.23
C GLN A 305 -1.32 19.03 -9.39
N CYS A 306 -0.25 18.47 -8.85
CA CYS A 306 -0.27 17.25 -8.05
C CYS A 306 0.32 17.49 -6.66
N PHE A 307 -0.42 17.07 -5.63
CA PHE A 307 0.00 17.09 -4.23
C PHE A 307 0.14 15.65 -3.75
N ASP A 308 1.38 15.18 -3.72
CA ASP A 308 1.75 13.82 -3.38
C ASP A 308 2.20 13.73 -1.93
N VAL A 309 1.40 13.05 -1.11
CA VAL A 309 1.67 12.87 0.32
C VAL A 309 2.60 11.68 0.61
N GLY A 310 3.03 10.97 -0.43
CA GLY A 310 3.83 9.77 -0.34
C GLY A 310 3.08 8.64 0.37
N GLY A 311 3.85 7.70 0.93
CA GLY A 311 3.30 6.60 1.72
C GLY A 311 2.95 7.01 3.16
N GLY A 312 2.97 6.01 4.05
CA GLY A 312 2.83 6.24 5.49
C GLY A 312 1.50 5.79 6.08
N LEU A 313 0.45 5.63 5.26
CA LEU A 313 -0.78 4.94 5.66
C LEU A 313 -0.42 3.56 6.25
N GLY A 314 -0.61 3.43 7.55
CA GLY A 314 -0.22 2.25 8.30
C GLY A 314 -1.27 1.15 8.26
N VAL A 315 -0.85 -0.01 8.75
CA VAL A 315 -1.67 -1.23 8.86
C VAL A 315 -1.68 -1.66 10.32
N ASP A 316 -2.85 -1.99 10.84
CA ASP A 316 -2.99 -2.54 12.19
C ASP A 316 -2.66 -4.04 12.18
N TYR A 317 -1.41 -4.40 12.47
CA TYR A 317 -0.98 -5.80 12.53
C TYR A 317 -1.35 -6.48 13.84
N GLU A 318 -1.51 -5.71 14.92
CA GLU A 318 -1.82 -6.23 16.26
C GLU A 318 -3.33 -6.39 16.48
N GLY A 319 -4.15 -5.66 15.71
CA GLY A 319 -5.60 -5.59 15.88
C GLY A 319 -6.01 -4.78 17.12
N THR A 320 -5.13 -3.90 17.62
CA THR A 320 -5.35 -3.15 18.86
C THR A 320 -5.81 -1.71 18.61
N ARG A 321 -5.73 -1.21 17.37
CA ARG A 321 -6.02 0.20 17.03
C ARG A 321 -5.32 1.20 17.94
N SER A 322 -4.10 0.89 18.34
CA SER A 322 -3.28 1.70 19.24
C SER A 322 -2.16 2.43 18.50
N GLN A 323 -1.52 3.39 19.18
CA GLN A 323 -0.31 4.07 18.71
C GLN A 323 0.96 3.25 19.06
N SER A 324 0.99 1.97 18.66
CA SER A 324 2.16 1.10 18.81
C SER A 324 2.97 1.02 17.51
N ASP A 325 4.18 0.44 17.58
CA ASP A 325 5.07 0.29 16.41
C ASP A 325 4.44 -0.51 15.25
N CYS A 326 3.56 -1.47 15.57
CA CYS A 326 2.94 -2.37 14.59
C CYS A 326 1.42 -2.17 14.51
N SER A 327 0.91 -1.04 15.00
CA SER A 327 -0.51 -0.65 14.93
C SER A 327 -0.65 0.78 14.38
N VAL A 328 -1.89 1.23 14.22
CA VAL A 328 -2.26 2.62 13.95
C VAL A 328 -3.42 3.05 14.83
N ASN A 329 -3.43 4.32 15.24
CA ASN A 329 -4.52 4.91 16.03
C ASN A 329 -5.66 5.53 15.20
N TYR A 330 -5.72 5.25 13.89
CA TYR A 330 -6.66 5.88 12.97
C TYR A 330 -7.27 4.93 11.94
N GLY A 331 -8.44 5.32 11.44
CA GLY A 331 -9.14 4.65 10.34
C GLY A 331 -8.72 5.12 8.95
N LEU A 332 -9.09 4.35 7.92
CA LEU A 332 -8.84 4.72 6.53
C LEU A 332 -9.56 6.03 6.13
N ASN A 333 -10.82 6.20 6.55
CA ASN A 333 -11.57 7.43 6.30
C ASN A 333 -10.98 8.64 7.05
N GLU A 334 -10.51 8.43 8.27
CA GLU A 334 -9.87 9.49 9.07
C GLU A 334 -8.56 9.95 8.43
N TYR A 335 -7.75 9.01 7.92
CA TYR A 335 -6.57 9.32 7.12
C TYR A 335 -6.94 10.15 5.88
N ALA A 336 -7.91 9.70 5.10
CA ALA A 336 -8.36 10.41 3.89
C ALA A 336 -8.86 11.83 4.21
N ASN A 337 -9.65 11.99 5.27
CA ASN A 337 -10.14 13.30 5.71
C ASN A 337 -8.99 14.22 6.11
N ASN A 338 -8.03 13.76 6.92
CA ASN A 338 -6.89 14.57 7.34
C ASN A 338 -6.04 15.05 6.15
N VAL A 339 -5.89 14.22 5.12
CA VAL A 339 -5.18 14.62 3.89
C VAL A 339 -5.99 15.65 3.12
N ILE A 340 -7.24 15.35 2.76
CA ILE A 340 -8.09 16.22 1.92
C ILE A 340 -8.32 17.58 2.59
N TRP A 341 -8.68 17.59 3.86
CA TRP A 341 -8.98 18.83 4.58
C TRP A 341 -7.70 19.64 4.79
N GLY A 342 -6.58 18.98 5.09
CA GLY A 342 -5.30 19.67 5.30
C GLY A 342 -4.80 20.46 4.08
N ILE A 343 -5.01 19.96 2.86
CA ILE A 343 -4.71 20.72 1.63
C ILE A 343 -5.87 21.61 1.20
N GLY A 344 -7.12 21.16 1.38
CA GLY A 344 -8.33 21.90 0.99
C GLY A 344 -8.49 23.21 1.73
N ASP A 345 -8.33 23.20 3.06
CA ASP A 345 -8.41 24.42 3.88
C ASP A 345 -7.38 25.46 3.43
N ALA A 346 -6.14 25.02 3.17
CA ALA A 346 -5.08 25.89 2.68
C ALA A 346 -5.38 26.47 1.28
N CYS A 347 -6.00 25.68 0.39
CA CYS A 347 -6.42 26.16 -0.92
C CYS A 347 -7.51 27.22 -0.80
N ASN A 348 -8.54 26.95 0.00
CA ASN A 348 -9.67 27.85 0.22
C ASN A 348 -9.23 29.17 0.88
N GLU A 349 -8.37 29.10 1.90
CA GLU A 349 -7.84 30.29 2.60
C GLU A 349 -7.10 31.24 1.65
N HIS A 350 -6.41 30.70 0.65
CA HIS A 350 -5.60 31.47 -0.28
C HIS A 350 -6.21 31.65 -1.67
N GLY A 351 -7.46 31.19 -1.89
CA GLY A 351 -8.14 31.28 -3.18
C GLY A 351 -7.43 30.51 -4.31
N LEU A 352 -6.77 29.40 -3.99
CA LEU A 352 -6.01 28.57 -4.92
C LEU A 352 -6.84 27.37 -5.41
N PRO A 353 -6.56 26.85 -6.62
CA PRO A 353 -7.22 25.64 -7.10
C PRO A 353 -6.84 24.43 -6.23
N HIS A 354 -7.77 23.48 -6.12
CA HIS A 354 -7.52 22.19 -5.47
C HIS A 354 -6.62 21.30 -6.35
N PRO A 355 -5.39 20.93 -5.93
CA PRO A 355 -4.54 20.04 -6.71
C PRO A 355 -5.09 18.61 -6.73
N THR A 356 -4.63 17.80 -7.68
CA THR A 356 -4.88 16.36 -7.63
C THR A 356 -4.06 15.75 -6.50
N VAL A 357 -4.72 15.06 -5.57
CA VAL A 357 -4.05 14.40 -4.46
C VAL A 357 -3.55 13.02 -4.88
N ILE A 358 -2.31 12.72 -4.55
CA ILE A 358 -1.67 11.42 -4.77
C ILE A 358 -1.25 10.85 -3.42
N THR A 359 -1.42 9.54 -3.22
CA THR A 359 -0.82 8.81 -2.11
C THR A 359 -0.03 7.61 -2.63
N GLU A 360 1.10 7.30 -1.99
CA GLU A 360 1.95 6.14 -2.31
C GLU A 360 1.75 5.00 -1.30
N SER A 361 0.49 4.62 -1.06
CA SER A 361 0.09 3.73 0.04
C SER A 361 0.35 2.24 -0.22
N GLY A 362 1.57 1.86 -0.61
CA GLY A 362 1.90 0.49 -1.03
C GLY A 362 1.65 -0.58 0.03
N ARG A 363 2.14 -0.37 1.27
CA ARG A 363 1.92 -1.31 2.40
C ARG A 363 0.43 -1.53 2.66
N ALA A 364 -0.35 -0.46 2.66
CA ALA A 364 -1.77 -0.51 2.94
C ALA A 364 -2.55 -1.33 1.91
N VAL A 365 -2.06 -1.40 0.67
CA VAL A 365 -2.65 -2.20 -0.40
C VAL A 365 -2.23 -3.67 -0.29
N THR A 366 -0.96 -3.97 0.01
CA THR A 366 -0.43 -5.34 -0.09
C THR A 366 -0.43 -6.15 1.19
N ALA A 367 -0.64 -5.56 2.37
CA ALA A 367 -0.37 -6.28 3.63
C ALA A 367 -1.17 -7.58 3.83
N HIS A 368 -2.43 -7.60 3.42
CA HIS A 368 -3.36 -8.70 3.72
C HIS A 368 -3.49 -9.72 2.60
N HIS A 369 -2.92 -9.49 1.41
CA HIS A 369 -3.26 -10.30 0.23
C HIS A 369 -2.57 -11.68 0.19
N THR A 370 -1.72 -11.98 1.16
CA THR A 370 -0.86 -13.17 1.15
C THR A 370 -0.75 -13.77 2.55
N VAL A 371 -0.84 -15.11 2.63
CA VAL A 371 -0.69 -15.90 3.85
C VAL A 371 0.43 -16.91 3.66
N LEU A 372 1.37 -16.94 4.61
CA LEU A 372 2.37 -17.99 4.71
C LEU A 372 1.78 -19.16 5.51
N VAL A 373 1.75 -20.35 4.91
CA VAL A 373 1.27 -21.57 5.56
C VAL A 373 2.43 -22.57 5.69
N SER A 374 2.61 -23.12 6.88
CA SER A 374 3.56 -24.20 7.17
C SER A 374 2.95 -25.17 8.17
N ASN A 375 3.47 -26.39 8.24
CA ASN A 375 3.12 -27.36 9.27
C ASN A 375 4.08 -27.31 10.47
N VAL A 376 3.59 -27.74 11.63
CA VAL A 376 4.43 -28.04 12.79
C VAL A 376 5.05 -29.43 12.57
N ILE A 377 6.38 -29.49 12.47
CA ILE A 377 7.11 -30.75 12.19
C ILE A 377 7.46 -31.55 13.45
N GLY A 378 7.39 -30.91 14.62
CA GLY A 378 7.70 -31.51 15.92
C GLY A 378 7.30 -30.57 17.05
N VAL A 379 7.04 -31.14 18.23
CA VAL A 379 6.69 -30.40 19.45
C VAL A 379 7.50 -30.97 20.62
N GLU A 380 8.13 -30.09 21.39
CA GLU A 380 8.77 -30.44 22.66
C GLU A 380 7.80 -30.09 23.78
N ARG A 381 7.15 -31.10 24.40
CA ARG A 381 6.18 -30.91 25.47
C ARG A 381 6.72 -31.55 26.75
N ASN A 382 6.71 -30.79 27.84
CA ASN A 382 7.06 -31.34 29.16
C ASN A 382 6.05 -32.42 29.57
N GLU A 383 6.56 -33.54 30.08
CA GLU A 383 5.76 -34.66 30.59
C GLU A 383 5.40 -34.51 32.08
N PHE A 384 5.68 -33.34 32.68
CA PHE A 384 5.45 -33.04 34.10
C PHE A 384 4.05 -32.49 34.38
#